data_AF-A0A066XSI5-F1
#
_entry.id   AF-A0A066XSI5-F1
#
_cell.length_a   1.000
_cell.length_b   1.000
_cell.length_c   1.000
_cell.angle_alpha   90.00
_cell.angle_beta   90.00
_cell.angle_gamma   90.00
#
_symmetry.space_group_name_H-M   'P 1'
#
loop_
_entity.id
_entity.type
_entity.pdbx_description
1 polymer ?
#
loop_
_entity_poly.entity_id
_entity_poly.type
_entity_poly.pdbx_seq_one_letter_code
_entity_poly.pdbx_strand_id
1 'polypeptide(L)'
;TLLITWRWLGWINLPLLGISFSLTAVFLRLHPLEHSRISRLRTLDWVGVPMFTAGTVLFALPLSWAGNLYAWNSFRTLLPLLIGAVLLCAFAFYESKPVVPIMPHRIFRSKTASATLAGVFLHASRHGQDSTPIGSIAFTYKRCERSIRCGWSHRRRTGQCRTGVLVLLDADSPASMVQGLPVIWGAGIGLLLRLLFLPLQASVVRVDDTGLAIGILLTFRLLGGLVGLSICSTVFSSYFARAIRDIGALPSAAEHLRDTEAAVAFIPQLRALDLPEDTLLPIVQAYLTSIRAIMYTMMGFSGLGLLTSFFTSELSLQRTERGQQQFEG
;
A
#
# COMPACT_ATOMS: atom_id res chain seq x y z
N THR A 1 6.86 27.74 -16.92
CA THR A 1 6.64 26.72 -15.89
C THR A 1 6.36 25.39 -16.58
N LEU A 2 7.35 24.51 -16.66
CA LEU A 2 7.18 23.16 -17.22
C LEU A 2 6.24 22.37 -16.31
N LEU A 3 4.97 22.32 -16.68
CA LEU A 3 3.93 21.57 -15.96
C LEU A 3 4.23 20.08 -16.08
N ILE A 4 4.95 19.54 -15.10
CA ILE A 4 5.06 18.09 -14.86
C ILE A 4 3.65 17.62 -14.47
N THR A 5 2.84 17.27 -15.46
CA THR A 5 1.49 16.72 -15.29
C THR A 5 1.59 15.23 -14.99
N TRP A 6 0.61 14.66 -14.29
CA TRP A 6 0.51 13.22 -13.98
C TRP A 6 0.70 12.29 -15.20
N ARG A 7 0.44 12.79 -16.42
CA ARG A 7 0.64 12.10 -17.70
C ARG A 7 2.10 11.66 -17.93
N TRP A 8 3.07 12.42 -17.43
CA TRP A 8 4.49 12.06 -17.53
C TRP A 8 4.84 10.78 -16.78
N LEU A 9 4.12 10.48 -15.68
CA LEU A 9 4.25 9.20 -14.99
C LEU A 9 3.92 8.03 -15.93
N GLY A 10 2.92 8.18 -16.79
CA GLY A 10 2.56 7.20 -17.81
C GLY A 10 3.68 6.99 -18.85
N TRP A 11 4.24 8.08 -19.38
CA TRP A 11 5.32 8.02 -20.36
C TRP A 11 6.62 7.43 -19.81
N ILE A 12 6.91 7.60 -18.52
CA ILE A 12 8.08 6.98 -17.86
C ILE A 12 7.84 5.48 -17.64
N ASN A 13 6.61 5.08 -17.29
CA ASN A 13 6.29 3.67 -17.03
C ASN A 13 6.24 2.82 -18.31
N LEU A 14 5.78 3.37 -19.44
CA LEU A 14 5.67 2.64 -20.72
C LEU A 14 6.98 1.97 -21.19
N PRO A 15 8.14 2.66 -21.26
CA PRO A 15 9.39 2.03 -21.66
C PRO A 15 9.86 0.99 -20.64
N LEU A 16 9.66 1.23 -19.34
CA LEU A 16 9.99 0.25 -18.29
C LEU A 16 9.15 -1.03 -18.42
N LEU A 17 7.85 -0.88 -18.75
CA LEU A 17 6.96 -2.01 -19.03
C LEU A 17 7.40 -2.76 -20.30
N GLY A 18 7.74 -2.04 -21.37
CA GLY A 18 8.23 -2.63 -22.61
C GLY A 18 9.53 -3.42 -22.43
N ILE A 19 10.48 -2.88 -21.64
CA ILE A 19 11.72 -3.57 -21.27
C ILE A 19 11.40 -4.81 -20.43
N SER A 20 10.55 -4.69 -19.41
CA SER A 20 10.18 -5.80 -18.53
C SER A 20 9.48 -6.93 -19.29
N PHE A 21 8.58 -6.59 -20.22
CA PHE A 21 7.89 -7.53 -21.08
C PHE A 21 8.87 -8.25 -22.02
N SER A 22 9.76 -7.50 -22.68
CA SER A 22 10.80 -8.05 -23.55
C SER A 22 11.74 -8.99 -22.79
N LEU A 23 12.21 -8.58 -21.62
CA LEU A 23 13.05 -9.41 -20.75
C LEU A 23 12.31 -10.68 -20.32
N THR A 24 11.03 -10.59 -19.96
CA THR A 24 10.23 -11.76 -19.61
C THR A 24 10.11 -12.71 -20.81
N ALA A 25 9.84 -12.21 -22.01
CA ALA A 25 9.72 -13.04 -23.21
C ALA A 25 11.02 -13.78 -23.57
N VAL A 26 12.19 -13.16 -23.33
CA VAL A 26 13.50 -13.73 -23.66
C VAL A 26 14.02 -14.68 -22.57
N PHE A 27 13.85 -14.30 -21.29
CA PHE A 27 14.47 -15.01 -20.16
C PHE A 27 13.53 -16.00 -19.46
N LEU A 28 12.21 -15.82 -19.55
CA LEU A 28 11.26 -16.74 -18.91
C LEU A 28 11.03 -17.98 -19.78
N ARG A 29 11.82 -19.02 -19.52
CA ARG A 29 11.65 -20.34 -20.14
C ARG A 29 10.67 -21.16 -19.33
N LEU A 30 9.39 -21.19 -19.70
CA LEU A 30 8.41 -22.10 -19.09
C LEU A 30 8.40 -23.45 -19.83
N HIS A 31 8.34 -24.55 -19.07
CA HIS A 31 8.04 -25.85 -19.65
C HIS A 31 6.56 -25.90 -20.04
N PRO A 32 6.24 -26.26 -21.31
CA PRO A 32 4.86 -26.36 -21.75
C PRO A 32 4.17 -27.52 -21.00
N LEU A 33 3.29 -27.18 -20.06
CA LEU A 33 2.40 -28.16 -19.43
C LEU A 33 1.45 -28.71 -20.52
N GLU A 34 1.33 -30.03 -20.64
CA GLU A 34 0.61 -30.78 -21.69
C GLU A 34 -0.91 -30.50 -21.80
N HIS A 35 -1.45 -29.56 -21.02
CA HIS A 35 -2.86 -29.22 -21.03
C HIS A 35 -3.22 -28.27 -22.18
N SER A 36 -4.20 -28.70 -22.99
CA SER A 36 -4.90 -27.89 -23.99
C SER A 36 -5.36 -26.54 -23.41
N ARG A 37 -5.29 -25.46 -24.20
CA ARG A 37 -5.69 -24.11 -23.76
C ARG A 37 -7.14 -24.06 -23.26
N ILE A 38 -8.01 -24.87 -23.85
CA ILE A 38 -9.43 -24.96 -23.48
C ILE A 38 -9.63 -25.70 -22.16
N SER A 39 -8.86 -26.76 -21.89
CA SER A 39 -8.95 -27.47 -20.61
C SER A 39 -8.47 -26.61 -19.45
N ARG A 40 -7.48 -25.72 -19.68
CA ARG A 40 -7.06 -24.70 -18.69
C ARG A 40 -8.14 -23.67 -18.37
N LEU A 41 -8.89 -23.20 -19.36
CA LEU A 41 -10.00 -22.26 -19.10
C LEU A 41 -11.13 -22.91 -18.30
N ARG A 42 -11.36 -24.22 -18.49
CA ARG A 42 -12.35 -24.97 -17.70
C ARG A 42 -11.94 -25.21 -16.25
N THR A 43 -10.64 -25.15 -15.93
CA THR A 43 -10.15 -25.29 -14.54
C THR A 43 -10.23 -24.00 -13.73
N LEU A 44 -10.59 -22.87 -14.34
CA LEU A 44 -10.75 -21.60 -13.63
C LEU A 44 -12.05 -21.58 -12.81
N ASP A 45 -11.98 -20.96 -11.64
CA ASP A 45 -13.13 -20.75 -10.78
C ASP A 45 -13.99 -19.56 -11.28
N TRP A 46 -14.90 -19.86 -12.19
CA TRP A 46 -15.79 -18.88 -12.80
C TRP A 46 -16.80 -18.23 -11.85
N VAL A 47 -16.94 -18.74 -10.62
CA VAL A 47 -17.82 -18.15 -9.60
C VAL A 47 -17.00 -17.38 -8.59
N GLY A 48 -15.90 -17.96 -8.08
CA GLY A 48 -15.01 -17.31 -7.13
C GLY A 48 -14.37 -16.04 -7.68
N VAL A 49 -13.90 -16.05 -8.93
CA VAL A 49 -13.22 -14.90 -9.55
C VAL A 49 -14.12 -13.66 -9.61
N PRO A 50 -15.33 -13.71 -10.19
CA PRO A 50 -16.19 -12.53 -10.22
C PRO A 50 -16.71 -12.15 -8.84
N MET A 51 -16.98 -13.11 -7.94
CA MET A 51 -17.46 -12.79 -6.60
C MET A 51 -16.41 -12.05 -5.77
N PHE A 52 -15.15 -12.50 -5.83
CA PHE A 52 -14.01 -11.83 -5.20
C PHE A 52 -13.74 -10.47 -5.83
N THR A 53 -13.79 -10.38 -7.17
CA THR A 53 -13.56 -9.11 -7.89
C THR A 53 -14.65 -8.09 -7.56
N ALA A 54 -15.92 -8.47 -7.61
CA ALA A 54 -17.04 -7.60 -7.25
C ALA A 54 -16.99 -7.19 -5.77
N GLY A 55 -16.70 -8.14 -4.86
CA GLY A 55 -16.55 -7.86 -3.44
C GLY A 55 -15.41 -6.88 -3.14
N THR A 56 -14.23 -7.08 -3.76
CA THR A 56 -13.09 -6.16 -3.57
C THR A 56 -13.37 -4.78 -4.16
N VAL A 57 -14.01 -4.67 -5.34
CA VAL A 57 -14.39 -3.38 -5.93
C VAL A 57 -15.41 -2.64 -5.07
N LEU A 58 -16.49 -3.31 -4.65
CA LEU A 58 -17.54 -2.70 -3.81
C LEU A 58 -17.03 -2.31 -2.43
N PHE A 59 -16.04 -3.02 -1.89
CA PHE A 59 -15.39 -2.67 -0.63
C PHE A 59 -14.38 -1.52 -0.81
N ALA A 60 -13.59 -1.55 -1.88
CA ALA A 60 -12.52 -0.59 -2.15
C ALA A 60 -13.04 0.80 -2.55
N LEU A 61 -14.03 0.82 -3.43
CA LEU A 61 -14.48 2.04 -4.09
C LEU A 61 -15.05 3.08 -3.09
N PRO A 62 -15.87 2.71 -2.09
CA PRO A 62 -16.34 3.68 -1.10
C PRO A 62 -15.23 4.25 -0.24
N LEU A 63 -14.17 3.49 0.04
CA LEU A 63 -13.01 3.96 0.80
C LEU A 63 -12.25 5.08 0.08
N SER A 64 -12.30 5.15 -1.26
CA SER A 64 -11.62 6.20 -2.00
C SER A 64 -12.29 7.57 -1.89
N TRP A 65 -13.55 7.63 -1.47
CA TRP A 65 -14.31 8.88 -1.36
C TRP A 65 -14.94 9.14 0.01
N ALA A 66 -14.88 8.17 0.92
CA ALA A 66 -15.40 8.28 2.27
C ALA A 66 -14.69 9.42 3.04
N GLY A 67 -15.48 10.32 3.61
CA GLY A 67 -14.97 11.49 4.34
C GLY A 67 -14.47 12.64 3.46
N ASN A 68 -14.56 12.49 2.13
CA ASN A 68 -14.24 13.54 1.16
C ASN A 68 -15.51 13.94 0.37
N LEU A 69 -15.88 13.19 -0.69
CA LEU A 69 -17.09 13.46 -1.49
C LEU A 69 -18.39 13.13 -0.77
N TYR A 70 -18.38 12.06 0.05
CA TYR A 70 -19.55 11.63 0.81
C TYR A 70 -19.17 11.37 2.26
N ALA A 71 -20.01 11.82 3.18
CA ALA A 71 -19.83 11.55 4.61
C ALA A 71 -19.78 10.04 4.89
N TRP A 72 -19.05 9.64 5.93
CA TRP A 72 -18.96 8.25 6.37
C TRP A 72 -20.32 7.63 6.71
N ASN A 73 -21.25 8.43 7.23
CA ASN A 73 -22.60 8.00 7.57
C ASN A 73 -23.59 8.04 6.37
N SER A 74 -23.11 8.43 5.18
CA SER A 74 -23.96 8.47 3.99
C SER A 74 -24.26 7.06 3.50
N PHE A 75 -25.51 6.82 3.11
CA PHE A 75 -25.92 5.57 2.48
C PHE A 75 -25.07 5.22 1.24
N ARG A 76 -24.61 6.23 0.49
CA ARG A 76 -23.74 6.06 -0.68
C ARG A 76 -22.36 5.49 -0.34
N THR A 77 -21.92 5.63 0.91
CA THR A 77 -20.68 5.07 1.41
C THR A 77 -20.93 3.73 2.09
N LEU A 78 -21.91 3.66 3.01
CA LEU A 78 -22.17 2.48 3.82
C LEU A 78 -22.72 1.30 3.02
N LEU A 79 -23.66 1.54 2.10
CA LEU A 79 -24.29 0.45 1.33
C LEU A 79 -23.26 -0.36 0.53
N PRO A 80 -22.49 0.22 -0.42
CA PRO A 80 -21.51 -0.53 -1.18
C PRO A 80 -20.43 -1.15 -0.29
N LEU A 81 -20.01 -0.47 0.78
CA LEU A 81 -19.00 -0.98 1.71
C LEU A 81 -19.48 -2.25 2.43
N LEU A 82 -20.71 -2.25 2.95
CA LEU A 82 -21.31 -3.39 3.63
C LEU A 82 -21.60 -4.54 2.66
N ILE A 83 -22.13 -4.25 1.48
CA ILE A 83 -22.35 -5.25 0.43
C ILE A 83 -21.02 -5.90 0.05
N GLY A 84 -19.97 -5.10 -0.20
CA GLY A 84 -18.63 -5.59 -0.49
C GLY A 84 -18.08 -6.48 0.62
N ALA A 85 -18.22 -6.07 1.89
CA ALA A 85 -17.80 -6.87 3.04
C ALA A 85 -18.55 -8.20 3.13
N VAL A 86 -19.86 -8.20 2.91
CA VAL A 86 -20.68 -9.43 2.88
C VAL A 86 -20.27 -10.35 1.73
N LEU A 87 -20.03 -9.83 0.53
CA LEU A 87 -19.53 -10.61 -0.61
C LEU A 87 -18.15 -11.22 -0.33
N LEU A 88 -17.24 -10.48 0.30
CA LEU A 88 -15.93 -11.00 0.68
C LEU A 88 -16.01 -12.09 1.76
N CYS A 89 -16.93 -11.93 2.72
CA CYS A 89 -17.20 -12.98 3.70
C CYS A 89 -17.80 -14.22 3.02
N ALA A 90 -18.79 -14.05 2.14
CA ALA A 90 -19.36 -15.12 1.34
C ALA A 90 -18.30 -15.83 0.49
N PHE A 91 -17.33 -15.08 -0.06
CA PHE A 91 -16.17 -15.61 -0.76
C PHE A 91 -15.30 -16.46 0.14
N ALA A 92 -14.96 -16.00 1.34
CA ALA A 92 -14.19 -16.79 2.29
C ALA A 92 -14.87 -18.14 2.64
N PHE A 93 -16.21 -18.19 2.71
CA PHE A 93 -16.94 -19.44 2.93
C PHE A 93 -17.01 -20.31 1.66
N TYR A 94 -17.24 -19.70 0.50
CA TYR A 94 -17.29 -20.40 -0.78
C TYR A 94 -15.96 -21.08 -1.09
N GLU A 95 -14.84 -20.41 -0.83
CA GLU A 95 -13.48 -20.85 -1.15
C GLU A 95 -13.05 -22.17 -0.50
N SER A 96 -13.77 -22.60 0.54
CA SER A 96 -13.56 -23.89 1.19
C SER A 96 -13.99 -25.10 0.33
N LYS A 97 -14.77 -24.88 -0.74
CA LYS A 97 -15.43 -25.93 -1.53
C LYS A 97 -14.80 -26.22 -2.91
N PRO A 98 -14.28 -25.24 -3.68
CA PRO A 98 -13.71 -25.48 -5.00
C PRO A 98 -12.50 -26.43 -5.00
N VAL A 99 -12.37 -27.18 -6.10
CA VAL A 99 -11.23 -28.09 -6.35
C VAL A 99 -9.94 -27.29 -6.62
N VAL A 100 -10.06 -26.13 -7.30
CA VAL A 100 -8.94 -25.21 -7.59
C VAL A 100 -9.28 -23.83 -7.03
N PRO A 101 -9.10 -23.60 -5.72
CA PRO A 101 -9.35 -22.31 -5.10
C PRO A 101 -8.31 -21.26 -5.53
N ILE A 102 -8.77 -20.03 -5.71
CA ILE A 102 -8.00 -18.80 -5.93
C ILE A 102 -7.17 -18.43 -4.70
N MET A 103 -7.75 -18.54 -3.50
CA MET A 103 -7.14 -18.24 -2.21
C MET A 103 -7.13 -19.49 -1.32
N PRO A 104 -6.25 -20.47 -1.58
CA PRO A 104 -6.26 -21.72 -0.86
C PRO A 104 -5.98 -21.54 0.64
N HIS A 105 -6.91 -21.97 1.49
CA HIS A 105 -6.82 -21.87 2.96
C HIS A 105 -5.52 -22.45 3.55
N ARG A 106 -4.87 -23.41 2.86
CA ARG A 106 -3.59 -23.99 3.27
C ARG A 106 -2.47 -22.95 3.43
N ILE A 107 -2.50 -21.85 2.67
CA ILE A 107 -1.51 -20.77 2.80
C ILE A 107 -1.66 -20.07 4.16
N PHE A 108 -2.89 -19.90 4.64
CA PHE A 108 -3.19 -19.22 5.91
C PHE A 108 -2.92 -20.07 7.16
N ARG A 109 -2.62 -21.37 6.99
CA ARG A 109 -2.36 -22.29 8.11
C ARG A 109 -1.02 -22.02 8.79
N SER A 110 -0.05 -21.44 8.06
CA SER A 110 1.24 -21.05 8.62
C SER A 110 1.13 -19.75 9.41
N LYS A 111 1.60 -19.76 10.67
CA LYS A 111 1.69 -18.55 11.50
C LYS A 111 2.51 -17.46 10.81
N THR A 112 3.62 -17.84 10.16
CA THR A 112 4.47 -16.93 9.39
C THR A 112 3.72 -16.31 8.21
N ALA A 113 2.94 -17.10 7.47
CA ALA A 113 2.16 -16.59 6.33
C ALA A 113 1.14 -15.55 6.80
N SER A 114 0.32 -15.89 7.80
CA SER A 114 -0.70 -14.99 8.34
C SER A 114 -0.11 -13.73 8.96
N ALA A 115 1.00 -13.84 9.71
CA ALA A 115 1.74 -12.69 10.23
C ALA A 115 2.31 -11.79 9.13
N THR A 116 2.79 -12.38 8.04
CA THR A 116 3.33 -11.65 6.88
C THR A 116 2.22 -10.91 6.13
N LEU A 117 1.07 -11.55 5.90
CA LEU A 117 -0.10 -10.94 5.26
C LEU A 117 -0.65 -9.78 6.09
N ALA A 118 -0.79 -9.96 7.40
CA ALA A 118 -1.18 -8.89 8.31
C ALA A 118 -0.14 -7.74 8.31
N GLY A 119 1.15 -8.07 8.34
CA GLY A 119 2.23 -7.10 8.26
C GLY A 119 2.23 -6.30 6.95
N VAL A 120 1.95 -6.94 5.82
CA VAL A 120 1.78 -6.29 4.51
C VAL A 120 0.58 -5.34 4.49
N PHE A 121 -0.56 -5.79 5.00
CA PHE A 121 -1.77 -4.97 5.07
C PHE A 121 -1.53 -3.71 5.91
N LEU A 122 -0.94 -3.86 7.11
CA LEU A 122 -0.61 -2.74 8.00
C LEU A 122 0.47 -1.82 7.45
N HIS A 123 1.45 -2.38 6.73
CA HIS A 123 2.47 -1.59 6.05
C HIS A 123 1.84 -0.76 4.93
N ALA A 124 1.00 -1.36 4.09
CA ALA A 124 0.32 -0.65 3.01
C ALA A 124 -0.65 0.41 3.54
N SER A 125 -1.34 0.13 4.66
CA SER A 125 -2.24 1.09 5.33
C SER A 125 -1.55 2.37 5.80
N ARG A 126 -0.21 2.40 5.88
CA ARG A 126 0.50 3.66 6.17
C ARG A 126 0.58 4.58 4.98
N HIS A 127 0.72 4.04 3.78
CA HIS A 127 1.21 4.82 2.67
C HIS A 127 0.10 5.51 1.87
N GLY A 128 -1.17 5.18 2.11
CA GLY A 128 -2.19 5.46 1.12
C GLY A 128 -1.76 4.88 -0.23
N GLN A 129 -2.49 5.18 -1.30
CA GLN A 129 -2.20 4.61 -2.61
C GLN A 129 -1.05 5.34 -3.34
N ASP A 130 -0.01 5.78 -2.63
CA ASP A 130 1.18 6.37 -3.26
C ASP A 130 2.08 5.27 -3.80
N SER A 131 1.74 4.82 -5.00
CA SER A 131 2.64 4.08 -5.86
C SER A 131 3.84 4.97 -6.21
N THR A 132 4.95 4.81 -5.49
CA THR A 132 6.28 5.10 -6.04
C THR A 132 7.03 3.80 -6.33
N PRO A 133 6.88 3.22 -7.54
CA PRO A 133 7.71 2.09 -7.97
C PRO A 133 9.09 2.51 -8.50
N ILE A 134 9.41 3.80 -8.59
CA ILE A 134 10.51 4.25 -9.49
C ILE A 134 11.91 4.20 -8.83
N GLY A 135 12.03 4.04 -7.50
CA GLY A 135 13.33 4.18 -6.82
C GLY A 135 14.04 2.89 -6.37
N SER A 136 13.46 1.70 -6.54
CA SER A 136 14.00 0.50 -5.90
C SER A 136 14.21 -0.63 -6.90
N ILE A 137 15.20 -0.48 -7.76
CA ILE A 137 15.90 -1.55 -8.50
C ILE A 137 17.39 -1.35 -8.18
N ALA A 138 17.93 -2.09 -7.21
CA ALA A 138 19.05 -3.02 -7.41
C ALA A 138 19.48 -3.57 -6.03
N PHE A 139 20.33 -4.60 -5.99
CA PHE A 139 20.85 -5.31 -4.79
C PHE A 139 19.79 -6.15 -4.03
N THR A 140 19.89 -7.48 -3.87
CA THR A 140 21.04 -8.39 -3.82
C THR A 140 20.52 -9.82 -4.04
N TYR A 141 20.92 -10.52 -5.11
CA TYR A 141 20.49 -11.91 -5.37
C TYR A 141 21.47 -12.98 -4.86
N LYS A 142 22.68 -12.62 -4.41
CA LYS A 142 23.73 -13.60 -4.04
C LYS A 142 24.05 -13.76 -2.54
N ARG A 143 23.29 -13.15 -1.62
CA ARG A 143 23.59 -13.23 -0.18
C ARG A 143 22.35 -13.42 0.69
N CYS A 144 21.46 -14.33 0.31
CA CYS A 144 20.10 -14.40 0.86
C CYS A 144 20.07 -14.83 2.35
N GLU A 145 20.87 -15.80 2.78
CA GLU A 145 20.72 -16.36 4.14
C GLU A 145 21.22 -15.44 5.27
N ARG A 146 22.34 -14.73 5.06
CA ARG A 146 22.82 -13.67 5.97
C ARG A 146 22.00 -12.38 5.85
N SER A 147 21.45 -12.07 4.68
CA SER A 147 20.61 -10.89 4.44
C SER A 147 19.22 -11.01 5.05
N ILE A 148 18.64 -12.22 5.12
CA ILE A 148 17.39 -12.48 5.84
C ILE A 148 17.60 -12.20 7.33
N ARG A 149 18.66 -12.76 7.94
CA ARG A 149 19.01 -12.54 9.36
C ARG A 149 19.33 -11.07 9.68
N CYS A 150 20.12 -10.41 8.82
CA CYS A 150 20.37 -8.96 8.90
C CYS A 150 19.08 -8.15 8.68
N GLY A 151 18.23 -8.54 7.73
CA GLY A 151 16.97 -7.88 7.39
C GLY A 151 15.92 -8.01 8.48
N TRP A 152 15.86 -9.12 9.21
CA TRP A 152 15.06 -9.27 10.43
C TRP A 152 15.63 -8.47 11.59
N SER A 153 16.95 -8.52 11.79
CA SER A 153 17.60 -7.67 12.80
C SER A 153 17.42 -6.19 12.47
N HIS A 154 17.40 -5.79 11.20
CA HIS A 154 17.16 -4.44 10.72
C HIS A 154 15.67 -4.09 10.88
N ARG A 155 14.74 -4.93 10.43
CA ARG A 155 13.29 -4.77 10.66
C ARG A 155 12.93 -4.64 12.15
N ARG A 156 13.65 -5.35 13.03
CA ARG A 156 13.52 -5.26 14.50
C ARG A 156 14.29 -4.06 15.11
N ARG A 157 15.44 -3.65 14.57
CA ARG A 157 16.33 -2.59 15.11
C ARG A 157 16.11 -1.20 14.50
N THR A 158 15.90 -1.07 13.20
CA THR A 158 15.70 0.22 12.52
C THR A 158 14.26 0.70 12.48
N GLY A 159 13.34 -0.13 13.00
CA GLY A 159 12.02 0.29 13.39
C GLY A 159 11.16 0.70 12.20
N GLN A 160 9.95 0.16 12.17
CA GLN A 160 8.88 0.73 11.37
C GLN A 160 8.60 2.22 11.76
N CYS A 161 9.25 2.73 12.81
CA CYS A 161 9.16 4.08 13.39
C CYS A 161 9.79 5.23 12.59
N ARG A 162 10.45 4.99 11.44
CA ARG A 162 11.02 6.09 10.63
C ARG A 162 9.96 7.03 10.03
N THR A 163 8.68 6.64 10.04
CA THR A 163 7.52 7.49 9.73
C THR A 163 7.40 8.71 10.64
N GLY A 164 7.94 8.67 11.86
CA GLY A 164 7.95 9.81 12.78
C GLY A 164 8.94 10.92 12.46
N VAL A 165 9.92 10.65 11.61
CA VAL A 165 11.00 11.60 11.32
C VAL A 165 10.45 12.85 10.61
N LEU A 166 9.40 12.71 9.81
CA LEU A 166 8.74 13.82 9.13
C LEU A 166 7.95 14.74 10.09
N VAL A 167 7.69 14.32 11.33
CA VAL A 167 7.06 15.17 12.36
C VAL A 167 8.01 16.31 12.78
N LEU A 168 9.32 16.12 12.62
CA LEU A 168 10.34 17.13 12.93
C LEU A 168 10.34 18.32 11.95
N LEU A 169 9.60 18.22 10.84
CA LEU A 169 9.44 19.33 9.91
C LEU A 169 8.48 20.37 10.49
N ASP A 170 8.96 21.62 10.53
CA ASP A 170 8.21 22.83 10.84
C ASP A 170 8.32 23.85 9.69
N ALA A 171 7.56 24.95 9.77
CA ALA A 171 7.54 26.03 8.78
C ALA A 171 8.95 26.60 8.50
N ASP A 172 9.78 26.74 9.54
CA ASP A 172 11.11 27.34 9.48
C ASP A 172 12.25 26.33 9.21
N SER A 173 11.91 25.12 8.76
CA SER A 173 12.88 24.06 8.54
C SER A 173 13.90 24.40 7.44
N PRO A 174 15.20 24.17 7.66
CA PRO A 174 16.20 24.40 6.62
C PRO A 174 15.97 23.47 5.42
N ALA A 175 16.30 23.95 4.21
CA ALA A 175 16.05 23.23 2.96
C ALA A 175 16.68 21.82 2.92
N SER A 176 17.82 21.63 3.61
CA SER A 176 18.48 20.33 3.76
C SER A 176 17.61 19.30 4.50
N MET A 177 16.85 19.74 5.51
CA MET A 177 15.94 18.88 6.27
C MET A 177 14.69 18.55 5.44
N VAL A 178 14.12 19.55 4.76
CA VAL A 178 12.94 19.40 3.88
C VAL A 178 13.21 18.41 2.74
N GLN A 179 14.41 18.42 2.16
CA GLN A 179 14.77 17.51 1.07
C GLN A 179 15.35 16.17 1.58
N GLY A 180 16.13 16.19 2.66
CA GLY A 180 16.85 15.00 3.15
C GLY A 180 15.96 14.00 3.88
N LEU A 181 15.04 14.45 4.74
CA LEU A 181 14.20 13.55 5.54
C LEU A 181 13.27 12.67 4.69
N PRO A 182 12.60 13.18 3.64
CA PRO A 182 11.80 12.34 2.73
C PRO A 182 12.61 11.25 2.02
N VAL A 183 13.89 11.50 1.70
CA VAL A 183 14.77 10.49 1.08
C VAL A 183 15.05 9.34 2.05
N ILE A 184 15.35 9.65 3.31
CA ILE A 184 15.56 8.65 4.36
C ILE A 184 14.29 7.85 4.62
N TRP A 185 13.14 8.52 4.64
CA TRP A 185 11.82 7.90 4.77
C TRP A 185 11.51 6.97 3.59
N GLY A 186 11.69 7.44 2.36
CA GLY A 186 11.47 6.66 1.13
C GLY A 186 12.37 5.43 1.01
N ALA A 187 13.65 5.55 1.37
CA ALA A 187 14.58 4.42 1.39
C ALA A 187 14.14 3.30 2.36
N GLY A 188 13.60 3.68 3.53
CA GLY A 188 13.06 2.74 4.50
C GLY A 188 11.85 1.96 3.97
N ILE A 189 10.96 2.64 3.25
CA ILE A 189 9.76 2.04 2.64
C ILE A 189 10.15 1.04 1.56
N GLY A 190 11.03 1.43 0.63
CA GLY A 190 11.46 0.58 -0.47
C GLY A 190 12.09 -0.73 -0.01
N LEU A 191 12.88 -0.68 1.07
CA LEU A 191 13.49 -1.87 1.66
C LEU A 191 12.45 -2.80 2.30
N LEU A 192 11.51 -2.25 3.07
CA LEU A 192 10.47 -3.04 3.75
C LEU A 192 9.55 -3.76 2.76
N LEU A 193 9.30 -3.14 1.61
CA LEU A 193 8.48 -3.72 0.55
C LEU A 193 9.00 -5.07 0.07
N ARG A 194 10.33 -5.18 -0.12
CA ARG A 194 10.97 -6.41 -0.60
C ARG A 194 11.05 -7.49 0.47
N LEU A 195 11.24 -7.10 1.72
CA LEU A 195 11.38 -8.02 2.85
C LEU A 195 10.10 -8.78 3.20
N LEU A 196 8.95 -8.34 2.70
CA LEU A 196 7.65 -8.96 2.98
C LEU A 196 7.30 -10.09 2.00
N PHE A 197 7.94 -10.15 0.84
CA PHE A 197 7.67 -11.20 -0.16
C PHE A 197 8.37 -12.51 0.21
N LEU A 198 9.63 -12.44 0.61
CA LEU A 198 10.46 -13.62 0.93
C LEU A 198 9.85 -14.52 2.02
N PRO A 199 9.33 -14.00 3.15
CA PRO A 199 8.80 -14.85 4.22
C PRO A 199 7.52 -15.56 3.80
N LEU A 200 6.68 -14.89 2.99
CA LEU A 200 5.49 -15.54 2.45
C LEU A 200 5.88 -16.66 1.48
N GLN A 201 6.80 -16.40 0.56
CA GLN A 201 7.33 -17.42 -0.36
C GLN A 201 7.97 -18.59 0.36
N ALA A 202 8.69 -18.33 1.47
CA ALA A 202 9.28 -19.38 2.30
C ALA A 202 8.21 -20.19 3.08
N SER A 203 7.09 -19.56 3.43
CA SER A 203 6.00 -20.20 4.20
C SER A 203 5.08 -21.11 3.39
N VAL A 204 5.06 -20.95 2.07
CA VAL A 204 4.30 -21.83 1.17
C VAL A 204 4.90 -23.23 1.23
N VAL A 205 4.09 -24.30 1.17
CA VAL A 205 4.64 -25.67 1.18
C VAL A 205 4.97 -26.13 -0.25
N ARG A 206 4.03 -25.95 -1.19
CA ARG A 206 4.14 -26.40 -2.58
C ARG A 206 4.68 -25.29 -3.48
N VAL A 207 5.67 -25.59 -4.32
CA VAL A 207 6.28 -24.60 -5.23
C VAL A 207 5.23 -23.96 -6.15
N ASP A 208 4.26 -24.74 -6.63
CA ASP A 208 3.21 -24.27 -7.56
C ASP A 208 2.25 -23.25 -6.91
N ASP A 209 2.15 -23.23 -5.58
CA ASP A 209 1.31 -22.28 -4.85
C ASP A 209 1.97 -20.91 -4.64
N THR A 210 3.25 -20.77 -5.00
CA THR A 210 4.01 -19.53 -4.78
C THR A 210 3.38 -18.35 -5.53
N GLY A 211 2.89 -18.57 -6.75
CA GLY A 211 2.19 -17.56 -7.53
C GLY A 211 0.89 -17.10 -6.86
N LEU A 212 0.09 -18.05 -6.37
CA LEU A 212 -1.16 -17.76 -5.63
C LEU A 212 -0.87 -16.99 -4.34
N ALA A 213 0.18 -17.39 -3.60
CA ALA A 213 0.58 -16.70 -2.37
C ALA A 213 0.97 -15.24 -2.64
N ILE A 214 1.74 -14.98 -3.69
CA ILE A 214 2.07 -13.60 -4.09
C ILE A 214 0.81 -12.83 -4.52
N GLY A 215 -0.13 -13.46 -5.23
CA GLY A 215 -1.43 -12.87 -5.55
C GLY A 215 -2.18 -12.42 -4.30
N ILE A 216 -2.30 -13.29 -3.29
CA ILE A 216 -2.92 -12.98 -2.00
C ILE A 216 -2.18 -11.83 -1.30
N LEU A 217 -0.85 -11.84 -1.28
CA LEU A 217 -0.05 -10.76 -0.71
C LEU A 217 -0.38 -9.42 -1.37
N LEU A 218 -0.44 -9.38 -2.70
CA LEU A 218 -0.78 -8.19 -3.45
C LEU A 218 -2.20 -7.72 -3.17
N THR A 219 -3.18 -8.62 -3.05
CA THR A 219 -4.53 -8.27 -2.61
C THR A 219 -4.50 -7.59 -1.24
N PHE A 220 -3.91 -8.22 -0.22
CA PHE A 220 -3.85 -7.68 1.13
C PHE A 220 -3.12 -6.34 1.17
N ARG A 221 -2.08 -6.18 0.36
CA ARG A 221 -1.37 -4.91 0.19
C ARG A 221 -2.28 -3.84 -0.39
N LEU A 222 -2.98 -4.11 -1.49
CA LEU A 222 -3.82 -3.12 -2.16
C LEU A 222 -5.01 -2.73 -1.27
N LEU A 223 -5.63 -3.70 -0.60
CA LEU A 223 -6.70 -3.49 0.37
C LEU A 223 -6.23 -2.59 1.52
N GLY A 224 -5.04 -2.89 2.08
CA GLY A 224 -4.44 -2.07 3.13
C GLY A 224 -4.17 -0.65 2.66
N GLY A 225 -3.63 -0.47 1.46
CA GLY A 225 -3.39 0.86 0.87
C GLY A 225 -4.65 1.72 0.76
N LEU A 226 -5.78 1.11 0.38
CA LEU A 226 -7.09 1.79 0.29
C LEU A 226 -7.63 2.19 1.66
N VAL A 227 -7.56 1.29 2.63
CA VAL A 227 -7.95 1.59 4.02
C VAL A 227 -7.10 2.71 4.59
N GLY A 228 -5.78 2.64 4.36
CA GLY A 228 -4.83 3.68 4.76
C GLY A 228 -5.14 5.04 4.17
N LEU A 229 -5.39 5.09 2.85
CA LEU A 229 -5.76 6.32 2.14
C LEU A 229 -7.00 6.98 2.76
N SER A 230 -8.03 6.17 3.01
CA SER A 230 -9.30 6.63 3.58
C SER A 230 -9.13 7.19 5.00
N ILE A 231 -8.32 6.52 5.82
CA ILE A 231 -8.00 6.99 7.18
C ILE A 231 -7.21 8.30 7.12
N CYS A 232 -6.16 8.37 6.31
CA CYS A 232 -5.34 9.59 6.19
C CYS A 232 -6.16 10.77 5.67
N SER A 233 -7.01 10.56 4.67
CA SER A 233 -7.93 11.59 4.16
C SER A 233 -8.89 12.07 5.25
N THR A 234 -9.50 11.14 6.00
CA THR A 234 -10.44 11.49 7.08
C THR A 234 -9.76 12.23 8.23
N VAL A 235 -8.56 11.80 8.63
CA VAL A 235 -7.76 12.47 9.66
C VAL A 235 -7.39 13.87 9.21
N PHE A 236 -6.91 14.03 7.98
CA PHE A 236 -6.61 15.35 7.42
C PHE A 236 -7.83 16.27 7.47
N SER A 237 -8.96 15.86 6.88
CA SER A 237 -10.16 16.68 6.80
C SER A 237 -10.69 17.06 8.19
N SER A 238 -10.66 16.14 9.16
CA SER A 238 -11.16 16.39 10.52
C SER A 238 -10.30 17.41 11.28
N TYR A 239 -8.97 17.27 11.22
CA TYR A 239 -8.04 18.18 11.89
C TYR A 239 -7.97 19.53 11.18
N PHE A 240 -7.98 19.54 9.84
CA PHE A 240 -7.93 20.76 9.05
C PHE A 240 -9.21 21.60 9.24
N ALA A 241 -10.39 20.99 9.18
CA ALA A 241 -11.65 21.69 9.45
C ALA A 241 -11.73 22.27 10.87
N ARG A 242 -11.08 21.62 11.85
CA ARG A 242 -10.98 22.17 13.20
C ARG A 242 -10.03 23.35 13.25
N ALA A 243 -8.82 23.19 12.74
CA ALA A 243 -7.80 24.25 12.74
C ALA A 243 -8.23 25.51 11.98
N ILE A 244 -8.92 25.36 10.83
CA ILE A 244 -9.45 26.49 10.06
C ILE A 244 -10.59 27.21 10.80
N ARG A 245 -11.46 26.48 11.51
CA ARG A 245 -12.52 27.10 12.34
C ARG A 245 -11.94 27.91 13.49
N ASP A 246 -10.84 27.45 14.09
CA ASP A 246 -10.18 28.12 15.20
C ASP A 246 -9.52 29.46 14.78
N ILE A 247 -9.16 29.62 13.49
CA ILE A 247 -8.66 30.89 12.93
C ILE A 247 -9.80 31.93 12.78
N GLY A 248 -11.03 31.49 12.56
CA GLY A 248 -12.21 32.35 12.48
C GLY A 248 -12.36 33.11 11.15
N ALA A 249 -11.85 34.35 11.10
CA ALA A 249 -12.03 35.26 9.96
C ALA A 249 -10.94 35.04 8.90
N LEU A 250 -11.33 34.48 7.75
CA LEU A 250 -10.46 34.31 6.59
C LEU A 250 -10.71 35.42 5.57
N PRO A 251 -9.69 35.88 4.83
CA PRO A 251 -9.88 36.71 3.65
C PRO A 251 -10.79 36.01 2.62
N SER A 252 -11.55 36.76 1.83
CA SER A 252 -12.43 36.21 0.77
C SER A 252 -11.66 35.34 -0.23
N ALA A 253 -10.39 35.66 -0.50
CA ALA A 253 -9.50 34.86 -1.34
C ALA A 253 -9.19 33.46 -0.77
N ALA A 254 -9.31 33.28 0.56
CA ALA A 254 -9.04 32.04 1.28
C ALA A 254 -10.32 31.34 1.78
N GLU A 255 -11.52 31.84 1.46
CA GLU A 255 -12.78 31.18 1.87
C GLU A 255 -12.91 29.76 1.32
N HIS A 256 -12.32 29.48 0.15
CA HIS A 256 -12.27 28.13 -0.43
C HIS A 256 -11.59 27.11 0.50
N LEU A 257 -10.76 27.54 1.45
CA LEU A 257 -10.16 26.65 2.46
C LEU A 257 -11.17 26.15 3.50
N ARG A 258 -12.36 26.75 3.59
CA ARG A 258 -13.45 26.19 4.41
C ARG A 258 -13.98 24.89 3.82
N ASP A 259 -13.82 24.70 2.52
CA ASP A 259 -14.05 23.42 1.88
C ASP A 259 -12.81 22.53 2.01
N THR A 260 -12.88 21.57 2.92
CA THR A 260 -11.82 20.57 3.14
C THR A 260 -11.50 19.74 1.90
N GLU A 261 -12.44 19.57 0.98
CA GLU A 261 -12.25 18.78 -0.25
C GLU A 261 -11.24 19.45 -1.19
N ALA A 262 -11.30 20.78 -1.30
CA ALA A 262 -10.40 21.57 -2.11
C ALA A 262 -9.05 21.86 -1.43
N ALA A 263 -8.95 21.68 -0.11
CA ALA A 263 -7.81 22.12 0.69
C ALA A 263 -6.46 21.56 0.21
N VAL A 264 -6.39 20.29 -0.22
CA VAL A 264 -5.13 19.71 -0.73
C VAL A 264 -4.78 20.26 -2.11
N ALA A 265 -5.78 20.42 -2.99
CA ALA A 265 -5.60 20.95 -4.33
C ALA A 265 -5.28 22.46 -4.34
N PHE A 266 -5.61 23.17 -3.26
CA PHE A 266 -5.37 24.61 -3.08
C PHE A 266 -3.94 24.96 -2.65
N ILE A 267 -3.15 23.99 -2.17
CA ILE A 267 -1.76 24.21 -1.71
C ILE A 267 -0.88 24.97 -2.73
N PRO A 268 -0.89 24.64 -4.04
CA PRO A 268 -0.10 25.38 -5.02
C PRO A 268 -0.60 26.81 -5.23
N GLN A 269 -1.90 27.06 -5.03
CA GLN A 269 -2.55 28.36 -5.22
C GLN A 269 -2.29 29.30 -4.03
N LEU A 270 -2.09 28.76 -2.83
CA LEU A 270 -1.68 29.54 -1.65
C LEU A 270 -0.44 30.40 -1.90
N ARG A 271 0.55 29.88 -2.64
CA ARG A 271 1.76 30.64 -2.98
C ARG A 271 1.49 31.76 -3.99
N ALA A 272 0.42 31.68 -4.77
CA ALA A 272 0.08 32.66 -5.80
C ALA A 272 -0.76 33.83 -5.26
N LEU A 273 -1.31 33.71 -4.04
CA LEU A 273 -2.25 34.69 -3.46
C LEU A 273 -1.57 35.85 -2.72
N ASP A 274 -0.24 35.84 -2.59
CA ASP A 274 0.60 36.89 -1.96
C ASP A 274 -0.05 37.54 -0.72
N LEU A 275 -0.45 36.68 0.23
CA LEU A 275 -1.14 37.10 1.44
C LEU A 275 -0.16 37.69 2.47
N PRO A 276 -0.60 38.68 3.29
CA PRO A 276 0.19 39.19 4.41
C PRO A 276 0.63 38.06 5.36
N GLU A 277 1.87 38.14 5.84
CA GLU A 277 2.50 37.09 6.66
C GLU A 277 1.68 36.73 7.91
N ASP A 278 1.04 37.72 8.54
CA ASP A 278 0.14 37.57 9.68
C ASP A 278 -1.07 36.65 9.42
N THR A 279 -1.53 36.57 8.16
CA THR A 279 -2.65 35.71 7.75
C THR A 279 -2.19 34.36 7.18
N LEU A 280 -1.00 34.32 6.59
CA LEU A 280 -0.43 33.12 6.00
C LEU A 280 0.05 32.13 7.09
N LEU A 281 0.66 32.65 8.15
CA LEU A 281 1.26 31.83 9.21
C LEU A 281 0.24 30.93 9.92
N PRO A 282 -0.95 31.40 10.35
CA PRO A 282 -1.99 30.53 10.92
C PRO A 282 -2.49 29.45 9.96
N ILE A 283 -2.62 29.76 8.67
CA ILE A 283 -3.06 28.80 7.65
C ILE A 283 -2.00 27.71 7.46
N VAL A 284 -0.72 28.08 7.35
CA VAL A 284 0.39 27.12 7.26
C VAL A 284 0.44 26.23 8.50
N GLN A 285 0.25 26.78 9.70
CA GLN A 285 0.18 26.03 10.94
C GLN A 285 -1.01 25.05 10.98
N ALA A 286 -2.17 25.41 10.41
CA ALA A 286 -3.30 24.49 10.25
C ALA A 286 -2.97 23.29 9.36
N TYR A 287 -2.26 23.50 8.24
CA TYR A 287 -1.74 22.42 7.40
C TYR A 287 -0.72 21.55 8.13
N LEU A 288 0.26 22.16 8.81
CA LEU A 288 1.28 21.42 9.57
C LEU A 288 0.66 20.56 10.65
N THR A 289 -0.30 21.09 11.40
CA THR A 289 -1.01 20.33 12.45
C THR A 289 -1.75 19.13 11.86
N SER A 290 -2.41 19.32 10.72
CA SER A 290 -3.15 18.24 10.03
C SER A 290 -2.21 17.17 9.48
N ILE A 291 -1.09 17.57 8.87
CA ILE A 291 -0.05 16.64 8.39
C ILE A 291 0.60 15.88 9.55
N ARG A 292 0.90 16.56 10.67
CA ARG A 292 1.42 15.91 11.88
C ARG A 292 0.44 14.86 12.43
N ALA A 293 -0.86 15.14 12.43
CA ALA A 293 -1.88 14.18 12.83
C ALA A 293 -1.88 12.92 11.95
N ILE A 294 -1.71 13.07 10.63
CA ILE A 294 -1.53 11.94 9.70
C ILE A 294 -0.27 11.15 10.07
N MET A 295 0.86 11.83 10.28
CA MET A 295 2.13 11.18 10.60
C MET A 295 2.06 10.39 11.92
N TYR A 296 1.38 10.91 12.95
CA TYR A 296 1.13 10.17 14.19
C TYR A 296 0.24 8.96 13.98
N THR A 297 -0.81 9.10 13.17
CA THR A 297 -1.70 7.98 12.81
C THR A 297 -0.91 6.87 12.09
N MET A 298 -0.08 7.23 11.11
CA MET A 298 0.81 6.32 10.40
C MET A 298 1.85 5.67 11.32
N MET A 299 2.35 6.40 12.31
CA MET A 299 3.23 5.86 13.35
C MET A 299 2.52 4.80 14.20
N GLY A 300 1.24 4.99 14.53
CA GLY A 300 0.42 3.99 15.20
C GLY A 300 0.33 2.68 14.40
N PHE A 301 -0.02 2.77 13.11
CA PHE A 301 0.03 1.61 12.20
C PHE A 301 1.43 1.00 12.10
N SER A 302 2.47 1.82 12.27
CA SER A 302 3.89 1.42 12.37
C SER A 302 4.20 0.54 13.55
N GLY A 303 3.73 0.91 14.73
CA GLY A 303 3.80 0.06 15.92
C GLY A 303 3.10 -1.28 15.69
N LEU A 304 1.86 -1.27 15.17
CA LEU A 304 1.09 -2.49 14.95
C LEU A 304 1.75 -3.45 13.95
N GLY A 305 2.27 -2.93 12.84
CA GLY A 305 2.98 -3.79 11.87
C GLY A 305 4.35 -4.28 12.38
N LEU A 306 4.94 -3.63 13.39
CA LEU A 306 6.13 -4.14 14.05
C LEU A 306 5.75 -5.35 14.93
N LEU A 307 4.58 -5.30 15.58
CA LEU A 307 4.07 -6.41 16.40
C LEU A 307 3.90 -7.68 15.57
N THR A 308 3.44 -7.58 14.32
CA THR A 308 3.31 -8.76 13.45
C THR A 308 4.65 -9.42 13.15
N SER A 309 5.76 -8.68 13.22
CA SER A 309 7.10 -9.23 13.00
C SER A 309 7.56 -10.20 14.10
N PHE A 310 6.98 -10.15 15.30
CA PHE A 310 7.30 -11.12 16.37
C PHE A 310 6.68 -12.49 16.10
N PHE A 311 5.64 -12.56 15.27
CA PHE A 311 4.96 -13.80 14.90
C PHE A 311 5.53 -14.45 13.64
N THR A 312 6.50 -13.80 12.98
CA THR A 312 7.22 -14.37 11.84
C THR A 312 8.40 -15.21 12.32
N SER A 313 8.39 -16.50 11.97
CA SER A 313 9.51 -17.41 12.19
C SER A 313 10.50 -17.38 11.02
N GLU A 314 11.78 -17.59 11.31
CA GLU A 314 12.80 -17.78 10.28
C GLU A 314 12.56 -19.11 9.57
N LEU A 315 12.36 -19.05 8.26
CA LEU A 315 12.15 -20.21 7.40
C LEU A 315 13.25 -20.27 6.35
N SER A 316 13.73 -21.48 6.07
CA SER A 316 14.66 -21.74 4.96
C SER A 316 13.95 -21.52 3.63
N LEU A 317 14.64 -20.89 2.67
CA LEU A 317 14.19 -20.75 1.29
C LEU A 317 14.66 -21.90 0.40
N GLN A 318 15.57 -22.76 0.89
CA GLN A 318 16.07 -23.91 0.14
C GLN A 318 14.99 -24.98 0.08
N ARG A 319 14.65 -25.42 -1.13
CA ARG A 319 13.64 -26.46 -1.37
C ARG A 319 14.22 -27.59 -2.19
N THR A 320 13.82 -28.80 -1.85
CA THR A 320 14.13 -30.03 -2.58
C THR A 320 13.01 -30.45 -3.54
N GLU A 321 11.78 -29.92 -3.38
CA GLU A 321 10.67 -30.18 -4.31
C GLU A 321 10.87 -29.46 -5.66
N ARG A 322 10.85 -30.24 -6.75
CA ARG A 322 10.73 -29.71 -8.11
C ARG A 322 9.24 -29.60 -8.44
N GLY A 323 8.71 -28.37 -8.49
CA GLY A 323 7.31 -28.09 -8.87
C GLY A 323 6.97 -28.59 -10.28
N GLN A 324 5.75 -28.36 -10.76
CA GLN A 324 5.28 -28.86 -12.07
C GLN A 324 6.14 -28.39 -13.26
N GLN A 325 6.85 -27.27 -13.09
CA GLN A 325 7.75 -26.70 -14.11
C GLN A 325 9.16 -27.30 -14.09
N GLN A 326 9.47 -28.19 -13.15
CA GLN A 326 10.74 -28.93 -13.03
C GLN A 326 12.03 -28.08 -13.05
N PHE A 327 11.96 -26.80 -12.65
CA PHE A 327 13.15 -25.95 -12.54
C PHE A 327 14.14 -26.53 -11.52
N GLU A 328 15.42 -26.68 -11.92
CA GLU A 328 16.50 -26.99 -10.99
C GLU A 328 16.83 -25.73 -10.17
N GLY A 329 16.81 -25.86 -8.84
CA GLY A 329 17.07 -24.78 -7.88
C GLY A 329 18.54 -24.54 -7.62
#